data_AF-A0A2M8C2M7-F1
#
_entry.id   AF-A0A2M8C2M7-F1
#
_cell.length_a   1.000
_cell.length_b   1.000
_cell.length_c   1.000
_cell.angle_alpha   90.00
_cell.angle_beta   90.00
_cell.angle_gamma   90.00
#
_symmetry.space_group_name_H-M   'P 1'
#
loop_
_entity.id
_entity.type
_entity.pdbx_description
1 polymer ?
#
loop_
_entity_poly.entity_id
_entity_poly.type
_entity_poly.pdbx_seq_one_letter_code
_entity_poly.pdbx_strand_id
1 'polypeptide(L)'
;IIRPLLDIARKETQNYCQERGLSPRSDSSNVSLSFLRNRLRLELLPLLRKYNPNINEALLRLAEIARDDGIFIEEQSLKLWNEVAKQQNGVVYLDRIKIAILPVALQRQLIKLAITRVLGDIRDIEANHIEAARDLLGKPVGKRFSLPHGLVCQTEYSEIVIMASQSLDKESLSLDGRGLGEGEMGLLFPCPSPFPPLQGEFSLKVPGESVLPGWRVLANIVERRALPVIATLPCPSTIAEFDLHQTRTELFCRQRQPGDKFQPLGMSMPKKLQDFMVDAKIHLSWRGCIPIVCSPGQIIWVVGYRIDDRVKVTEGTTEILRLEFIRLV
;
A
#
# COMPACT_ATOMS: atom_id res chain seq x y z
N ILE A 1 23.76 23.34 -7.99
CA ILE A 1 25.00 23.89 -7.35
C ILE A 1 26.20 23.28 -8.07
N ILE A 2 27.08 24.09 -8.65
CA ILE A 2 28.32 23.63 -9.31
C ILE A 2 29.47 23.67 -8.29
N ARG A 3 30.36 22.67 -8.29
CA ARG A 3 31.52 22.59 -7.37
C ARG A 3 32.85 22.51 -8.16
N PRO A 4 33.37 23.63 -8.70
CA PRO A 4 34.50 23.63 -9.64
C PRO A 4 35.83 23.13 -9.07
N LEU A 5 35.99 23.18 -7.74
CA LEU A 5 37.24 22.81 -7.06
C LEU A 5 37.15 21.43 -6.39
N LEU A 6 36.18 20.58 -6.78
CA LEU A 6 35.93 19.31 -6.11
C LEU A 6 37.13 18.35 -6.22
N ASP A 7 37.78 18.36 -7.38
CA ASP A 7 38.90 17.46 -7.71
C ASP A 7 40.27 18.07 -7.37
N ILE A 8 40.30 19.29 -6.84
CA ILE A 8 41.53 20.02 -6.53
C ILE A 8 41.88 19.82 -5.05
N ALA A 9 43.07 19.31 -4.78
CA ALA A 9 43.56 19.09 -3.44
C ALA A 9 43.79 20.41 -2.69
N ARG A 10 43.63 20.39 -1.37
CA ARG A 10 43.87 21.58 -0.52
C ARG A 10 45.28 22.15 -0.71
N LYS A 11 46.28 21.29 -0.89
CA LYS A 11 47.67 21.70 -1.14
C LYS A 11 47.81 22.49 -2.45
N GLU A 12 47.12 22.08 -3.51
CA GLU A 12 47.14 22.78 -4.79
C GLU A 12 46.48 24.16 -4.67
N THR A 13 45.36 24.27 -3.95
CA THR A 13 44.74 25.59 -3.69
C THR A 13 45.65 26.51 -2.86
N GLN A 14 46.45 25.95 -1.93
CA GLN A 14 47.41 26.72 -1.15
C GLN A 14 48.59 27.20 -2.00
N ASN A 15 49.14 26.31 -2.83
CA ASN A 15 50.22 26.66 -3.77
C ASN A 15 49.77 27.75 -4.74
N TYR A 16 48.56 27.62 -5.31
CA TYR A 16 47.99 28.65 -6.19
C TYR A 16 47.85 30.01 -5.49
N CYS A 17 47.38 30.02 -4.24
CA CYS A 17 47.32 31.27 -3.46
C CYS A 17 48.71 31.86 -3.24
N GLN A 18 49.72 31.03 -2.94
CA GLN A 18 51.10 31.50 -2.75
C GLN A 18 51.70 32.08 -4.04
N GLU A 19 51.56 31.36 -5.16
CA GLU A 19 52.03 31.79 -6.49
C GLU A 19 51.40 33.10 -6.95
N ARG A 20 50.13 33.33 -6.58
CA ARG A 20 49.39 34.55 -6.92
C ARG A 20 49.46 35.65 -5.85
N GLY A 21 50.23 35.45 -4.77
CA GLY A 21 50.35 36.42 -3.68
C GLY A 21 49.03 36.69 -2.94
N LEU A 22 48.11 35.71 -2.92
CA LEU A 22 46.82 35.80 -2.25
C LEU A 22 46.92 35.36 -0.79
N SER A 23 46.38 36.17 0.12
CA SER A 23 46.32 35.87 1.56
C SER A 23 44.89 35.50 1.98
N PRO A 24 44.53 34.20 1.99
CA PRO A 24 43.20 33.78 2.41
C PRO A 24 42.97 34.01 3.91
N ARG A 25 41.78 34.49 4.27
CA ARG A 25 41.38 34.68 5.67
C ARG A 25 41.18 33.31 6.35
N SER A 26 41.81 33.13 7.51
CA SER A 26 41.62 31.93 8.34
C SER A 26 40.43 32.12 9.28
N ASP A 27 39.37 31.35 9.07
CA ASP A 27 38.21 31.30 9.98
C ASP A 27 38.52 30.35 11.16
N SER A 28 38.29 30.82 12.39
CA SER A 28 38.52 30.09 13.64
C SER A 28 37.62 28.85 13.77
N SER A 29 36.46 28.83 13.12
CA SER A 29 35.59 27.66 13.07
C SER A 29 36.24 26.46 12.37
N ASN A 30 37.27 26.65 11.53
CA ASN A 30 37.96 25.56 10.81
C ASN A 30 38.78 24.63 11.71
N VAL A 31 39.10 25.06 12.92
CA VAL A 31 39.86 24.30 13.93
C VAL A 31 38.98 23.84 15.09
N SER A 32 37.72 24.27 15.15
CA SER A 32 36.79 23.83 16.19
C SER A 32 36.39 22.37 16.02
N LEU A 33 36.54 21.56 17.06
CA LEU A 33 36.09 20.15 17.10
C LEU A 33 34.60 19.99 17.43
N SER A 34 33.87 21.08 17.67
CA SER A 34 32.42 21.02 17.90
C SER A 34 31.66 20.46 16.69
N PHE A 35 32.19 20.66 15.48
CA PHE A 35 31.58 20.18 14.24
C PHE A 35 32.10 18.79 13.87
N LEU A 36 31.18 17.86 13.59
CA LEU A 36 31.52 16.48 13.18
C LEU A 36 32.50 16.45 12.00
N ARG A 37 32.28 17.29 10.98
CA ARG A 37 33.18 17.40 9.81
C ARG A 37 34.62 17.70 10.20
N ASN A 38 34.83 18.59 11.16
CA ASN A 38 36.17 18.97 11.61
C ASN A 38 36.83 17.85 12.39
N ARG A 39 36.10 17.14 13.27
CA ARG A 39 36.62 15.93 13.93
C ARG A 39 37.03 14.86 12.92
N LEU A 40 36.21 14.61 11.90
CA LEU A 40 36.57 13.69 10.82
C LEU A 40 37.87 14.12 10.10
N ARG A 41 38.01 15.41 9.81
CA ARG A 41 39.18 15.95 9.10
C ARG A 41 40.46 15.97 9.94
N LEU A 42 40.36 16.38 11.21
CA LEU A 42 41.49 16.70 12.07
C LEU A 42 41.94 15.51 12.93
N GLU A 43 41.05 14.56 13.23
CA GLU A 43 41.34 13.41 14.08
C GLU A 43 41.30 12.10 13.29
N LEU A 44 40.14 11.78 12.68
CA LEU A 44 39.91 10.46 12.09
C LEU A 44 40.72 10.22 10.82
N LEU A 45 40.70 11.15 9.84
CA LEU A 45 41.43 10.97 8.58
C LEU A 45 42.95 10.84 8.80
N PRO A 46 43.61 11.67 9.64
CA PRO A 46 45.01 11.47 9.99
C PRO A 46 45.29 10.11 10.64
N LEU A 47 44.40 9.63 11.52
CA LEU A 47 44.52 8.31 12.12
C LEU A 47 44.44 7.20 11.06
N LEU A 48 43.47 7.25 10.16
CA LEU A 48 43.30 6.27 9.09
C LEU A 48 44.50 6.23 8.13
N ARG A 49 45.14 7.39 7.86
CA ARG A 49 46.37 7.45 7.03
C ARG A 49 47.53 6.68 7.62
N LYS A 50 47.59 6.49 8.94
CA LYS A 50 48.62 5.65 9.58
C LYS A 50 48.45 4.18 9.24
N TYR A 51 47.21 3.72 9.04
CA TYR A 51 46.91 2.34 8.64
C TYR A 51 47.05 2.14 7.13
N ASN A 52 46.60 3.12 6.34
CA ASN A 52 46.71 3.09 4.89
C ASN A 52 47.06 4.50 4.36
N PRO A 53 48.31 4.74 3.91
CA PRO A 53 48.73 6.02 3.37
C PRO A 53 47.86 6.53 2.21
N ASN A 54 47.29 5.61 1.43
CA ASN A 54 46.48 5.90 0.24
C ASN A 54 44.97 5.88 0.53
N ILE A 55 44.56 6.02 1.80
CA ILE A 55 43.14 5.97 2.20
C ILE A 55 42.27 7.01 1.47
N ASN A 56 42.81 8.21 1.20
CA ASN A 56 42.05 9.24 0.49
C ASN A 56 41.67 8.76 -0.91
N GLU A 57 42.62 8.21 -1.67
CA GLU A 57 42.39 7.67 -3.01
C GLU A 57 41.46 6.46 -2.99
N ALA A 58 41.60 5.60 -1.97
CA ALA A 58 40.70 4.45 -1.81
C ALA A 58 39.24 4.88 -1.56
N LEU A 59 39.03 5.90 -0.73
CA LEU A 59 37.70 6.46 -0.47
C LEU A 59 37.14 7.18 -1.70
N LEU A 60 37.96 7.90 -2.46
CA LEU A 60 37.56 8.55 -3.71
C LEU A 60 37.15 7.51 -4.76
N ARG A 61 37.96 6.47 -5.00
CA ARG A 61 37.59 5.38 -5.91
C ARG A 61 36.30 4.69 -5.50
N LEU A 62 36.11 4.44 -4.19
CA LEU A 62 34.87 3.85 -3.69
C LEU A 62 33.66 4.77 -3.97
N ALA A 63 33.83 6.08 -3.78
CA ALA A 63 32.78 7.05 -4.06
C ALA A 63 32.46 7.16 -5.55
N GLU A 64 33.47 7.06 -6.43
CA GLU A 64 33.30 7.03 -7.88
C GLU A 64 32.53 5.79 -8.32
N ILE A 65 32.96 4.59 -7.91
CA ILE A 65 32.27 3.33 -8.23
C ILE A 65 30.82 3.36 -7.73
N ALA A 66 30.61 3.76 -6.46
CA ALA A 66 29.28 3.83 -5.89
C ALA A 66 28.38 4.87 -6.60
N ARG A 67 28.97 5.95 -7.12
CA ARG A 67 28.26 6.95 -7.92
C ARG A 67 27.82 6.35 -9.25
N ASP A 68 28.71 5.68 -9.96
CA ASP A 68 28.42 5.09 -11.27
C ASP A 68 27.38 3.98 -11.15
N ASP A 69 27.51 3.11 -10.15
CA ASP A 69 26.50 2.10 -9.80
C ASP A 69 25.15 2.75 -9.47
N GLY A 70 25.17 3.84 -8.70
CA GLY A 70 23.99 4.61 -8.34
C GLY A 70 23.27 5.21 -9.55
N ILE A 71 24.02 5.78 -10.50
CA ILE A 71 23.49 6.31 -11.76
C ILE A 71 22.83 5.19 -12.57
N PHE A 72 23.49 4.04 -12.70
CA PHE A 72 22.90 2.90 -13.41
C PHE A 72 21.59 2.44 -12.78
N ILE A 73 21.55 2.29 -11.45
CA ILE A 73 20.34 1.91 -10.72
C ILE A 73 19.22 2.95 -10.91
N GLU A 74 19.57 4.24 -10.90
CA GLU A 74 18.65 5.34 -11.18
C GLU A 74 18.03 5.22 -12.57
N GLU A 75 18.85 5.05 -13.60
CA GLU A 75 18.39 4.91 -14.99
C GLU A 75 17.47 3.70 -15.19
N GLN A 76 17.81 2.55 -14.60
CA GLN A 76 16.98 1.35 -14.68
C GLN A 76 15.64 1.56 -13.94
N SER A 77 15.65 2.23 -12.79
CA SER A 77 14.42 2.52 -12.05
C SER A 77 13.47 3.43 -12.84
N LEU A 78 14.02 4.39 -13.60
CA LEU A 78 13.22 5.28 -14.45
C LEU A 78 12.57 4.54 -15.63
N LYS A 79 13.28 3.58 -16.24
CA LYS A 79 12.72 2.75 -17.32
C LYS A 79 11.54 1.90 -16.84
N LEU A 80 11.69 1.29 -15.67
CA LEU A 80 10.66 0.46 -15.06
C LEU A 80 9.47 1.25 -14.50
N TRP A 81 9.64 2.56 -14.26
CA TRP A 81 8.68 3.39 -13.54
C TRP A 81 7.25 3.27 -14.10
N ASN A 82 7.07 3.39 -15.41
CA ASN A 82 5.74 3.39 -16.03
C ASN A 82 5.04 2.02 -15.94
N GLU A 83 5.79 0.94 -15.74
CA GLU A 83 5.25 -0.42 -15.63
C GLU A 83 4.83 -0.77 -14.20
N VAL A 84 5.53 -0.20 -13.22
CA VAL A 84 5.40 -0.55 -11.79
C VAL A 84 4.76 0.55 -10.96
N ALA A 85 4.56 1.76 -11.50
CA ALA A 85 4.07 2.89 -10.76
C ALA A 85 3.07 3.73 -11.56
N LYS A 86 2.10 4.33 -10.86
CA LYS A 86 1.17 5.33 -11.38
C LYS A 86 1.17 6.54 -10.47
N GLN A 87 1.06 7.73 -11.05
CA GLN A 87 0.97 8.98 -10.29
C GLN A 87 -0.29 9.74 -10.68
N GLN A 88 -1.12 10.09 -9.70
CA GLN A 88 -2.35 10.86 -9.89
C GLN A 88 -2.58 11.78 -8.68
N ASN A 89 -2.92 13.05 -8.91
CA ASN A 89 -3.29 14.03 -7.87
C ASN A 89 -2.30 14.12 -6.68
N GLY A 90 -0.99 14.05 -6.95
CA GLY A 90 0.04 14.11 -5.91
C GLY A 90 0.19 12.81 -5.08
N VAL A 91 -0.50 11.74 -5.47
CA VAL A 91 -0.39 10.40 -4.89
C VAL A 91 0.35 9.48 -5.85
N VAL A 92 1.22 8.63 -5.30
CA VAL A 92 1.94 7.61 -6.06
C VAL A 92 1.49 6.22 -5.63
N TYR A 93 1.10 5.41 -6.61
CA TYR A 93 0.70 4.01 -6.47
C TYR A 93 1.80 3.14 -7.06
N LEU A 94 2.28 2.17 -6.27
CA LEU A 94 3.37 1.27 -6.61
C LEU A 94 2.88 -0.17 -6.64
N ASP A 95 2.97 -0.87 -7.76
CA ASP A 95 2.57 -2.27 -7.88
C ASP A 95 3.46 -3.16 -6.99
N ARG A 96 2.86 -3.69 -5.93
CA ARG A 96 3.54 -4.46 -4.90
C ARG A 96 4.13 -5.76 -5.46
N ILE A 97 3.40 -6.43 -6.36
CA ILE A 97 3.79 -7.74 -6.89
C ILE A 97 4.97 -7.56 -7.83
N LYS A 98 4.88 -6.58 -8.74
CA LYS A 98 5.96 -6.30 -9.69
C LYS A 98 7.22 -5.78 -8.99
N ILE A 99 7.09 -4.99 -7.93
CA ILE A 99 8.26 -4.48 -7.20
C ILE A 99 8.90 -5.57 -6.34
N ALA A 100 8.11 -6.44 -5.71
CA ALA A 100 8.64 -7.49 -4.82
C ALA A 100 9.57 -8.48 -5.55
N ILE A 101 9.40 -8.69 -6.85
CA ILE A 101 10.26 -9.57 -7.67
C ILE A 101 11.54 -8.89 -8.16
N LEU A 102 11.66 -7.56 -8.04
CA LEU A 102 12.85 -6.83 -8.48
C LEU A 102 14.01 -6.99 -7.49
N PRO A 103 15.26 -6.82 -7.95
CA PRO A 103 16.42 -6.68 -7.07
C PRO A 103 16.21 -5.60 -5.99
N VAL A 104 16.70 -5.86 -4.77
CA VAL A 104 16.52 -4.97 -3.61
C VAL A 104 17.00 -3.54 -3.87
N ALA A 105 18.08 -3.37 -4.64
CA ALA A 105 18.58 -2.05 -5.04
C ALA A 105 17.53 -1.25 -5.84
N LEU A 106 16.83 -1.90 -6.78
CA LEU A 106 15.77 -1.28 -7.56
C LEU A 106 14.52 -1.02 -6.72
N GLN A 107 14.17 -1.92 -5.80
CA GLN A 107 13.07 -1.69 -4.86
C GLN A 107 13.29 -0.40 -4.04
N ARG A 108 14.49 -0.27 -3.45
CA ARG A 108 14.89 0.93 -2.68
C ARG A 108 14.81 2.19 -3.54
N GLN A 109 15.33 2.12 -4.76
CA GLN A 109 15.39 3.27 -5.65
C GLN A 109 13.99 3.70 -6.13
N LEU A 110 13.11 2.75 -6.46
CA LEU A 110 11.72 3.04 -6.86
C LEU A 110 10.93 3.69 -5.72
N ILE A 111 11.11 3.21 -4.49
CA ILE A 111 10.49 3.81 -3.29
C ILE A 111 11.01 5.22 -3.06
N LYS A 112 12.33 5.42 -3.16
CA LYS A 112 12.96 6.74 -3.05
C LYS A 112 12.44 7.70 -4.14
N LEU A 113 12.30 7.22 -5.38
CA LEU A 113 11.75 8.00 -6.50
C LEU A 113 10.28 8.37 -6.26
N ALA A 114 9.48 7.45 -5.73
CA ALA A 114 8.08 7.71 -5.36
C ALA A 114 7.96 8.78 -4.28
N ILE A 115 8.74 8.69 -3.21
CA ILE A 115 8.82 9.71 -2.16
C ILE A 115 9.23 11.07 -2.76
N THR A 116 10.25 11.09 -3.62
CA THR A 116 10.73 12.30 -4.30
C THR A 116 9.63 12.93 -5.17
N ARG A 117 8.84 12.12 -5.87
CA ARG A 117 7.73 12.59 -6.73
C ARG A 117 6.56 13.21 -5.95
N VAL A 118 6.39 12.83 -4.68
CA VAL A 118 5.34 13.39 -3.80
C VAL A 118 5.83 14.65 -3.06
N LEU A 119 7.02 14.62 -2.47
CA LEU A 119 7.55 15.75 -1.69
C LEU A 119 8.32 16.80 -2.51
N GLY A 120 8.82 16.43 -3.69
CA GLY A 120 9.76 17.24 -4.47
C GLY A 120 11.20 17.21 -3.93
N ASP A 121 11.41 16.80 -2.68
CA ASP A 121 12.73 16.67 -2.04
C ASP A 121 12.74 15.49 -1.06
N ILE A 122 13.94 14.99 -0.74
CA ILE A 122 14.21 13.86 0.16
C ILE A 122 15.03 14.28 1.39
N ARG A 123 15.08 15.58 1.72
CA ARG A 123 15.67 16.03 2.99
C ARG A 123 15.01 15.28 4.15
N ASP A 124 15.82 14.87 5.12
CA ASP A 124 15.45 14.05 6.28
C ASP A 124 14.89 12.65 5.98
N ILE A 125 14.88 12.21 4.71
CA ILE A 125 14.58 10.82 4.34
C ILE A 125 15.85 9.98 4.42
N GLU A 126 16.08 9.43 5.60
CA GLU A 126 17.15 8.47 5.87
C GLU A 126 16.87 7.05 5.34
N ALA A 127 17.91 6.20 5.31
CA ALA A 127 17.84 4.83 4.80
C ALA A 127 16.84 3.94 5.57
N ASN A 128 16.69 4.14 6.88
CA ASN A 128 15.70 3.44 7.71
C ASN A 128 14.26 3.66 7.22
N HIS A 129 13.93 4.86 6.73
CA HIS A 129 12.62 5.19 6.19
C HIS A 129 12.35 4.45 4.88
N ILE A 130 13.36 4.35 4.02
CA ILE A 130 13.28 3.59 2.76
C ILE A 130 13.09 2.10 3.07
N GLU A 131 13.83 1.56 4.04
CA GLU A 131 13.67 0.16 4.48
C GLU A 131 12.29 -0.08 5.11
N ALA A 132 11.80 0.84 5.94
CA ALA A 132 10.45 0.73 6.52
C ALA A 132 9.35 0.72 5.45
N ALA A 133 9.48 1.55 4.41
CA ALA A 133 8.57 1.54 3.27
C ALA A 133 8.74 0.26 2.41
N ARG A 134 9.97 -0.24 2.24
CA ARG A 134 10.22 -1.50 1.50
C ARG A 134 9.62 -2.71 2.23
N ASP A 135 9.72 -2.73 3.55
CA ASP A 135 9.18 -3.83 4.36
C ASP A 135 7.66 -3.98 4.20
N LEU A 136 6.95 -2.91 3.81
CA LEU A 136 5.52 -2.95 3.49
C LEU A 136 5.20 -3.86 2.30
N LEU A 137 6.14 -4.11 1.38
CA LEU A 137 5.98 -5.07 0.28
C LEU A 137 5.66 -6.48 0.79
N GLY A 138 6.06 -6.82 2.03
CA GLY A 138 5.79 -8.11 2.67
C GLY A 138 4.67 -8.10 3.70
N LYS A 139 4.06 -6.95 4.02
CA LYS A 139 3.09 -6.84 5.13
C LYS A 139 1.64 -7.04 4.66
N PRO A 140 0.73 -7.43 5.57
CA PRO A 140 -0.69 -7.49 5.26
C PRO A 140 -1.23 -6.10 4.88
N VAL A 141 -2.36 -6.09 4.17
CA VAL A 141 -3.03 -4.88 3.70
C VAL A 141 -3.51 -4.02 4.89
N GLY A 142 -3.49 -2.69 4.74
CA GLY A 142 -3.92 -1.75 5.77
C GLY A 142 -2.84 -1.38 6.79
N LYS A 143 -1.59 -1.81 6.59
CA LYS A 143 -0.48 -1.35 7.43
C LYS A 143 0.00 0.00 6.92
N ARG A 144 0.05 0.98 7.83
CA ARG A 144 0.48 2.35 7.57
C ARG A 144 1.80 2.65 8.25
N PHE A 145 2.61 3.47 7.60
CA PHE A 145 3.81 4.05 8.17
C PHE A 145 3.86 5.54 7.87
N SER A 146 4.09 6.34 8.92
CA SER A 146 4.29 7.78 8.78
C SER A 146 5.76 8.05 8.50
N LEU A 147 6.03 8.80 7.44
CA LEU A 147 7.34 9.25 7.03
C LEU A 147 7.51 10.74 7.42
N PRO A 148 8.76 11.24 7.47
CA PRO A 148 9.03 12.67 7.67
C PRO A 148 8.25 13.56 6.70
N HIS A 149 8.08 14.84 7.05
CA HIS A 149 7.31 15.83 6.28
C HIS A 149 5.82 15.50 6.10
N GLY A 150 5.27 14.68 7.00
CA GLY A 150 3.86 14.28 6.94
C GLY A 150 3.56 13.35 5.77
N LEU A 151 4.55 12.65 5.22
CA LEU A 151 4.28 11.60 4.24
C LEU A 151 3.63 10.38 4.90
N VAL A 152 2.79 9.70 4.14
CA VAL A 152 2.14 8.47 4.56
C VAL A 152 2.40 7.42 3.49
N CYS A 153 2.89 6.26 3.94
CA CYS A 153 3.03 5.07 3.13
C CYS A 153 2.09 3.99 3.66
N GLN A 154 1.27 3.39 2.80
CA GLN A 154 0.32 2.36 3.20
C GLN A 154 0.26 1.20 2.21
N THR A 155 -0.05 0.00 2.71
CA THR A 155 -0.33 -1.16 1.88
C THR A 155 -1.80 -1.21 1.46
N GLU A 156 -2.02 -1.31 0.15
CA GLU A 156 -3.29 -1.67 -0.47
C GLU A 156 -3.20 -3.09 -1.06
N TYR A 157 -4.30 -3.62 -1.61
CA TYR A 157 -4.38 -5.04 -2.02
C TYR A 157 -3.22 -5.48 -2.91
N SER A 158 -2.99 -4.75 -4.00
CA SER A 158 -1.93 -5.02 -4.98
C SER A 158 -0.90 -3.89 -5.06
N GLU A 159 -1.05 -2.84 -4.27
CA GLU A 159 -0.28 -1.61 -4.41
C GLU A 159 0.26 -1.10 -3.06
N ILE A 160 1.35 -0.35 -3.11
CA ILE A 160 1.81 0.52 -2.01
C ILE A 160 1.49 1.95 -2.42
N VAL A 161 0.82 2.68 -1.54
CA VAL A 161 0.40 4.06 -1.80
C VAL A 161 1.22 5.01 -0.95
N ILE A 162 1.79 6.02 -1.60
CA ILE A 162 2.59 7.08 -0.98
C ILE A 162 1.94 8.43 -1.28
N MET A 163 1.66 9.20 -0.23
CA MET A 163 0.96 10.49 -0.33
C MET A 163 1.39 11.46 0.76
N ALA A 164 1.24 12.76 0.52
CA ALA A 164 1.42 13.78 1.54
C ALA A 164 0.17 13.90 2.43
N SER A 165 0.36 14.07 3.73
CA SER A 165 -0.74 14.29 4.69
C SER A 165 -1.40 15.68 4.56
N GLN A 166 -0.96 16.53 3.62
CA GLN A 166 -1.51 17.87 3.39
C GLN A 166 -2.33 17.98 2.09
N SER A 167 -2.22 17.03 1.16
CA SER A 167 -3.11 16.93 -0.02
C SER A 167 -4.48 16.32 0.31
N LEU A 168 -4.86 16.37 1.60
CA LEU A 168 -6.24 16.25 2.05
C LEU A 168 -6.82 17.65 2.04
N ASP A 169 -7.48 18.04 0.95
CA ASP A 169 -8.19 19.30 0.96
C ASP A 169 -9.30 19.28 2.02
N LYS A 170 -9.06 20.13 3.04
CA LYS A 170 -9.92 21.08 3.77
C LYS A 170 -11.45 21.13 3.58
N GLU A 171 -12.11 20.28 2.79
CA GLU A 171 -13.59 20.28 2.69
C GLU A 171 -14.28 19.39 3.73
N SER A 172 -13.55 18.52 4.46
CA SER A 172 -14.12 17.63 5.47
C SER A 172 -13.77 17.98 6.92
N LEU A 173 -13.02 19.05 7.15
CA LEU A 173 -12.56 19.49 8.47
C LEU A 173 -13.44 20.60 9.07
N SER A 174 -14.73 20.33 9.25
CA SER A 174 -15.52 21.04 10.26
C SER A 174 -16.62 20.14 10.80
N LEU A 175 -16.27 19.28 11.75
CA LEU A 175 -17.18 18.86 12.81
C LEU A 175 -16.37 18.67 14.10
N ASP A 176 -16.57 19.65 15.00
CA ASP A 176 -16.48 19.51 16.44
C ASP A 176 -15.14 19.12 17.07
N GLY A 177 -14.10 19.94 16.87
CA GLY A 177 -13.15 20.39 17.92
C GLY A 177 -12.61 19.39 18.95
N ARG A 178 -12.63 18.08 18.71
CA ARG A 178 -12.10 17.03 19.58
C ARG A 178 -11.07 16.24 18.80
N GLY A 179 -9.92 16.02 19.42
CA GLY A 179 -8.84 15.23 18.83
C GLY A 179 -9.36 13.84 18.46
N LEU A 180 -9.18 13.46 17.19
CA LEU A 180 -9.58 12.17 16.66
C LEU A 180 -8.58 11.09 17.13
N GLY A 181 -9.10 10.00 17.70
CA GLY A 181 -8.29 8.83 18.06
C GLY A 181 -7.79 8.07 16.84
N GLU A 182 -6.77 7.22 17.00
CA GLU A 182 -6.15 6.42 15.92
C GLU A 182 -7.16 5.61 15.08
N GLY A 183 -8.30 5.20 15.67
CA GLY A 183 -9.37 4.48 14.98
C GLY A 183 -10.28 5.35 14.10
N GLU A 184 -10.40 6.65 14.39
CA GLU A 184 -11.24 7.60 13.64
C GLU A 184 -10.45 8.25 12.49
N MET A 185 -9.11 8.28 12.60
CA MET A 185 -8.21 8.71 11.53
C MET A 185 -8.26 7.78 10.31
N GLY A 186 -8.76 6.54 10.45
CA GLY A 186 -9.03 5.60 9.35
C GLY A 186 -10.33 5.88 8.57
N LEU A 187 -11.20 6.76 9.07
CA LEU A 187 -12.44 7.17 8.39
C LEU A 187 -12.24 8.36 7.45
N LEU A 188 -11.19 9.17 7.68
CA LEU A 188 -10.85 10.35 6.87
C LEU A 188 -10.19 10.01 5.52
N PHE A 189 -9.80 8.75 5.33
CA PHE A 189 -9.03 8.29 4.18
C PHE A 189 -9.68 7.00 3.64
N PRO A 190 -10.64 7.08 2.71
CA PRO A 190 -11.21 5.89 2.11
C PRO A 190 -10.10 5.18 1.31
N CYS A 191 -9.49 4.14 1.89
CA CYS A 191 -8.72 3.18 1.11
C CYS A 191 -9.67 2.66 0.03
N PRO A 192 -9.37 2.84 -1.28
CA PRO A 192 -10.24 2.45 -2.36
C PRO A 192 -10.54 0.96 -2.19
N SER A 193 -11.82 0.68 -2.03
CA SER A 193 -12.28 -0.69 -1.89
C SER A 193 -11.96 -1.46 -3.18
N PRO A 194 -11.46 -2.71 -3.11
CA PRO A 194 -11.36 -3.55 -4.31
C PRO A 194 -12.74 -3.85 -4.92
N PHE A 195 -13.79 -3.59 -4.16
CA PHE A 195 -15.18 -3.72 -4.54
C PHE A 195 -15.72 -2.36 -4.98
N PRO A 196 -16.30 -2.25 -6.19
CA PRO A 196 -17.03 -1.06 -6.60
C PRO A 196 -18.07 -0.67 -5.55
N PRO A 197 -18.27 0.64 -5.30
CA PRO A 197 -19.26 1.08 -4.33
C PRO A 197 -20.66 0.69 -4.81
N LEU A 198 -21.36 -0.12 -4.01
CA LEU A 198 -22.74 -0.49 -4.26
C LEU A 198 -23.63 0.43 -3.43
N GLN A 199 -24.29 1.45 -3.97
CA GLN A 199 -25.22 2.29 -3.20
C GLN A 199 -26.67 1.93 -3.50
N GLY A 200 -27.44 1.61 -2.46
CA GLY A 200 -28.85 1.23 -2.56
C GLY A 200 -29.10 -0.28 -2.41
N GLU A 201 -30.32 -0.67 -2.76
CA GLU A 201 -30.80 -2.05 -2.75
C GLU A 201 -31.25 -2.44 -4.15
N PHE A 202 -30.84 -3.63 -4.60
CA PHE A 202 -31.06 -4.08 -5.97
C PHE A 202 -31.56 -5.53 -5.98
N SER A 203 -32.70 -5.77 -6.63
CA SER A 203 -33.23 -7.12 -6.80
C SER A 203 -32.35 -7.94 -7.76
N LEU A 204 -32.05 -9.17 -7.38
CA LEU A 204 -31.35 -10.14 -8.20
C LEU A 204 -32.37 -11.00 -8.95
N LYS A 205 -32.20 -11.12 -10.28
CA LYS A 205 -33.02 -12.02 -11.09
C LYS A 205 -32.51 -13.44 -10.90
N VAL A 206 -33.38 -14.34 -10.45
CA VAL A 206 -33.07 -15.75 -10.23
C VAL A 206 -34.11 -16.61 -10.95
N PRO A 207 -33.75 -17.41 -11.97
CA PRO A 207 -32.47 -17.41 -12.68
C PRO A 207 -32.32 -16.18 -13.59
N GLY A 208 -31.09 -15.84 -13.96
CA GLY A 208 -30.80 -14.80 -14.95
C GLY A 208 -29.64 -13.89 -14.58
N GLU A 209 -29.60 -12.75 -15.25
CA GLU A 209 -28.56 -11.75 -15.08
C GLU A 209 -29.12 -10.46 -14.48
N SER A 210 -28.41 -9.94 -13.47
CA SER A 210 -28.65 -8.63 -12.88
C SER A 210 -27.41 -7.75 -13.01
N VAL A 211 -27.62 -6.48 -13.38
CA VAL A 211 -26.56 -5.47 -13.44
C VAL A 211 -26.71 -4.53 -12.24
N LEU A 212 -25.64 -4.37 -11.49
CA LEU A 212 -25.52 -3.46 -10.35
C LEU A 212 -24.40 -2.44 -10.64
N PRO A 213 -24.32 -1.32 -9.92
CA PRO A 213 -23.18 -0.40 -10.02
C PRO A 213 -21.83 -1.11 -9.84
N GLY A 214 -21.06 -1.23 -10.93
CA GLY A 214 -19.76 -1.91 -10.97
C GLY A 214 -19.80 -3.44 -10.94
N TRP A 215 -20.97 -4.06 -10.97
CA TRP A 215 -21.11 -5.52 -10.92
C TRP A 215 -22.08 -6.06 -11.95
N ARG A 216 -21.72 -7.22 -12.48
CA ARG A 216 -22.62 -8.10 -13.22
C ARG A 216 -22.80 -9.37 -12.38
N VAL A 217 -24.04 -9.70 -12.04
CA VAL A 217 -24.39 -10.86 -11.23
C VAL A 217 -25.09 -11.89 -12.10
N LEU A 218 -24.52 -13.09 -12.16
CA LEU A 218 -25.12 -14.24 -12.84
C LEU A 218 -25.70 -15.17 -11.78
N ALA A 219 -26.98 -15.51 -11.95
CA ALA A 219 -27.69 -16.46 -11.09
C ALA A 219 -28.16 -17.65 -11.92
N ASN A 220 -27.58 -18.82 -11.67
CA ASN A 220 -27.91 -20.05 -12.36
C ASN A 220 -28.46 -21.09 -11.37
N ILE A 221 -29.50 -21.81 -11.76
CA ILE A 221 -30.01 -22.95 -11.01
C ILE A 221 -29.45 -24.21 -11.65
N VAL A 222 -28.81 -25.05 -10.85
CA VAL A 222 -28.18 -26.30 -11.30
C VAL A 222 -28.74 -27.45 -10.49
N GLU A 223 -29.12 -28.54 -11.17
CA GLU A 223 -29.46 -29.79 -10.48
C GLU A 223 -28.20 -30.44 -9.91
N ARG A 224 -28.28 -30.91 -8.67
CA ARG A 224 -27.15 -31.54 -7.99
C ARG A 224 -26.52 -32.71 -8.76
N ARG A 225 -27.32 -33.46 -9.51
CA ARG A 225 -26.84 -34.63 -10.28
C ARG A 225 -25.76 -34.27 -11.31
N ALA A 226 -25.62 -32.99 -11.66
CA ALA A 226 -24.65 -32.50 -12.64
C ALA A 226 -23.31 -32.03 -12.06
N LEU A 227 -23.10 -32.05 -10.73
CA LEU A 227 -21.88 -31.52 -10.12
C LEU A 227 -21.28 -32.48 -9.06
N PRO A 228 -19.96 -32.73 -9.07
CA PRO A 228 -19.30 -33.24 -7.88
C PRO A 228 -19.46 -32.21 -6.76
N VAL A 229 -19.58 -32.68 -5.51
CA VAL A 229 -19.62 -31.81 -4.32
C VAL A 229 -18.35 -30.97 -4.31
N ILE A 230 -18.41 -29.71 -4.76
CA ILE A 230 -17.25 -28.83 -4.76
C ILE A 230 -17.01 -28.42 -3.31
N ALA A 231 -16.07 -29.12 -2.69
CA ALA A 231 -15.44 -28.72 -1.46
C ALA A 231 -14.82 -27.33 -1.66
N THR A 232 -15.37 -26.33 -0.96
CA THR A 232 -14.72 -25.07 -0.60
C THR A 232 -13.94 -24.39 -1.73
N LEU A 233 -14.62 -23.50 -2.48
CA LEU A 233 -13.92 -22.53 -3.32
C LEU A 233 -12.94 -21.71 -2.46
N PRO A 234 -11.74 -21.38 -2.95
CA PRO A 234 -10.79 -20.54 -2.22
C PRO A 234 -11.41 -19.16 -1.94
N CYS A 235 -11.33 -18.69 -0.70
CA CYS A 235 -11.68 -17.31 -0.35
C CYS A 235 -10.49 -16.38 -0.66
N PRO A 236 -10.71 -15.21 -1.29
CA PRO A 236 -11.99 -14.64 -1.67
C PRO A 236 -12.45 -15.09 -3.07
N SER A 237 -13.51 -15.88 -3.15
CA SER A 237 -14.21 -16.21 -4.40
C SER A 237 -15.45 -15.36 -4.53
N THR A 238 -15.65 -14.74 -5.69
CA THR A 238 -16.89 -14.03 -6.04
C THR A 238 -17.97 -14.98 -6.55
N ILE A 239 -17.84 -16.27 -6.25
CA ILE A 239 -18.75 -17.34 -6.64
C ILE A 239 -19.17 -18.08 -5.37
N ALA A 240 -20.46 -18.31 -5.19
CA ALA A 240 -20.99 -19.09 -4.09
C ALA A 240 -22.19 -19.94 -4.54
N GLU A 241 -22.33 -21.10 -3.89
CA GLU A 241 -23.41 -22.06 -4.12
C GLU A 241 -24.27 -22.18 -2.88
N PHE A 242 -25.59 -22.24 -3.09
CA PHE A 242 -26.59 -22.24 -2.04
C PHE A 242 -27.65 -23.30 -2.32
N ASP A 243 -28.28 -23.79 -1.27
CA ASP A 243 -29.50 -24.59 -1.38
C ASP A 243 -30.68 -23.69 -1.78
N LEU A 244 -31.23 -23.90 -2.98
CA LEU A 244 -32.29 -23.06 -3.55
C LEU A 244 -33.55 -23.04 -2.67
N HIS A 245 -33.88 -24.17 -2.03
CA HIS A 245 -35.06 -24.29 -1.17
C HIS A 245 -34.92 -23.48 0.12
N GLN A 246 -33.68 -23.33 0.60
CA GLN A 246 -33.37 -22.58 1.83
C GLN A 246 -33.16 -21.07 1.57
N THR A 247 -32.74 -20.67 0.37
CA THR A 247 -32.52 -19.25 0.05
C THR A 247 -33.80 -18.45 -0.13
N ARG A 248 -34.89 -19.08 -0.62
CA ARG A 248 -36.06 -18.42 -1.23
C ARG A 248 -35.69 -17.69 -2.53
N THR A 249 -36.65 -17.45 -3.42
CA THR A 249 -36.40 -16.93 -4.78
C THR A 249 -36.27 -15.41 -4.87
N GLU A 250 -36.76 -14.68 -3.86
CA GLU A 250 -36.66 -13.22 -3.79
C GLU A 250 -35.30 -12.82 -3.20
N LEU A 251 -34.29 -12.69 -4.06
CA LEU A 251 -32.97 -12.24 -3.64
C LEU A 251 -32.74 -10.77 -3.96
N PHE A 252 -32.04 -10.08 -3.07
CA PHE A 252 -31.61 -8.72 -3.28
C PHE A 252 -30.20 -8.51 -2.74
N CYS A 253 -29.53 -7.50 -3.29
CA CYS A 253 -28.18 -7.11 -2.93
C CYS A 253 -28.18 -5.69 -2.38
N ARG A 254 -27.53 -5.47 -1.24
CA ARG A 254 -27.41 -4.16 -0.59
C ARG A 254 -26.08 -3.98 0.12
N GLN A 255 -25.82 -2.77 0.62
CA GLN A 255 -24.76 -2.52 1.60
C GLN A 255 -25.11 -3.14 2.95
N ARG A 256 -24.08 -3.28 3.81
CA ARG A 256 -24.27 -3.57 5.23
C ARG A 256 -25.12 -2.48 5.91
N GLN A 257 -25.92 -2.87 6.88
CA GLN A 257 -26.71 -1.98 7.72
C GLN A 257 -26.33 -2.16 9.21
N PRO A 258 -26.45 -1.12 10.04
CA PRO A 258 -26.27 -1.24 11.48
C PRO A 258 -27.22 -2.29 12.07
N GLY A 259 -26.69 -3.20 12.87
CA GLY A 259 -27.48 -4.27 13.50
C GLY A 259 -27.56 -5.57 12.70
N ASP A 260 -27.02 -5.61 11.47
CA ASP A 260 -26.95 -6.82 10.64
C ASP A 260 -26.34 -8.00 11.40
N LYS A 261 -26.99 -9.17 11.29
CA LYS A 261 -26.55 -10.45 11.84
C LYS A 261 -26.75 -11.55 10.82
N PHE A 262 -25.84 -12.50 10.82
CA PHE A 262 -25.94 -13.72 10.00
C PHE A 262 -25.23 -14.87 10.73
N GLN A 263 -25.39 -16.10 10.26
CA GLN A 263 -24.76 -17.28 10.86
C GLN A 263 -23.66 -17.77 9.92
N PRO A 264 -22.38 -17.44 10.13
CA PRO A 264 -21.33 -17.80 9.18
C PRO A 264 -21.14 -19.33 9.11
N LEU A 265 -21.13 -19.95 7.91
CA LEU A 265 -21.02 -21.41 7.64
C LEU A 265 -20.18 -22.27 8.63
N GLY A 266 -20.80 -23.14 9.42
CA GLY A 266 -20.11 -23.96 10.43
C GLY A 266 -20.03 -23.32 11.81
N MET A 267 -20.62 -22.14 12.00
CA MET A 267 -21.03 -21.65 13.32
C MET A 267 -22.46 -22.08 13.61
N SER A 268 -22.75 -22.45 14.85
CA SER A 268 -24.09 -22.82 15.32
C SER A 268 -24.96 -21.62 15.74
N MET A 269 -24.34 -20.48 16.05
CA MET A 269 -25.01 -19.28 16.54
C MET A 269 -24.83 -18.08 15.61
N PRO A 270 -25.83 -17.19 15.48
CA PRO A 270 -25.70 -15.96 14.72
C PRO A 270 -24.64 -15.03 15.31
N LYS A 271 -23.92 -14.33 14.43
CA LYS A 271 -22.90 -13.34 14.75
C LYS A 271 -23.26 -12.00 14.13
N LYS A 272 -22.92 -10.89 14.79
CA LYS A 272 -23.03 -9.56 14.18
C LYS A 272 -22.13 -9.48 12.95
N LEU A 273 -22.63 -8.91 11.86
CA LEU A 273 -21.86 -8.74 10.62
C LEU A 273 -20.60 -7.90 10.88
N GLN A 274 -20.70 -6.86 11.69
CA GLN A 274 -19.55 -6.04 12.09
C GLN A 274 -18.43 -6.88 12.73
N ASP A 275 -18.77 -7.73 13.70
CA ASP A 275 -17.81 -8.57 14.42
C ASP A 275 -17.20 -9.62 13.48
N PHE A 276 -18.00 -10.17 12.57
CA PHE A 276 -17.49 -11.04 11.52
C PHE A 276 -16.48 -10.32 10.61
N MET A 277 -16.79 -9.10 10.16
CA MET A 277 -15.90 -8.32 9.30
C MET A 277 -14.60 -7.93 10.01
N VAL A 278 -14.64 -7.70 11.32
CA VAL A 278 -13.44 -7.47 12.15
C VAL A 278 -12.57 -8.72 12.18
N ASP A 279 -13.14 -9.88 12.48
CA ASP A 279 -12.40 -11.14 12.60
C ASP A 279 -11.84 -11.63 11.26
N ALA A 280 -12.59 -11.39 10.17
CA ALA A 280 -12.13 -11.62 8.80
C ALA A 280 -11.09 -10.59 8.34
N LYS A 281 -10.65 -9.67 9.22
CA LYS A 281 -9.66 -8.62 8.98
C LYS A 281 -10.00 -7.74 7.76
N ILE A 282 -11.29 -7.45 7.59
CA ILE A 282 -11.78 -6.59 6.52
C ILE A 282 -11.56 -5.13 6.91
N HIS A 283 -10.86 -4.39 6.05
CA HIS A 283 -10.56 -2.98 6.27
C HIS A 283 -11.84 -2.14 6.42
N LEU A 284 -11.84 -1.19 7.35
CA LEU A 284 -13.03 -0.41 7.72
C LEU A 284 -13.68 0.28 6.52
N SER A 285 -12.89 0.88 5.63
CA SER A 285 -13.37 1.57 4.42
C SER A 285 -14.01 0.61 3.40
N TRP A 286 -13.61 -0.66 3.36
CA TRP A 286 -14.18 -1.64 2.42
C TRP A 286 -15.52 -2.21 2.91
N ARG A 287 -15.77 -2.19 4.22
CA ARG A 287 -16.96 -2.79 4.82
C ARG A 287 -18.26 -2.25 4.22
N GLY A 288 -18.27 -0.98 3.79
CA GLY A 288 -19.42 -0.35 3.13
C GLY A 288 -19.59 -0.74 1.66
N CYS A 289 -18.53 -1.20 0.99
CA CYS A 289 -18.52 -1.51 -0.44
C CYS A 289 -18.75 -3.00 -0.73
N ILE A 290 -18.62 -3.88 0.28
CA ILE A 290 -18.84 -5.31 0.10
C ILE A 290 -20.34 -5.56 -0.17
N PRO A 291 -20.69 -6.18 -1.30
CA PRO A 291 -22.07 -6.56 -1.56
C PRO A 291 -22.55 -7.60 -0.53
N ILE A 292 -23.71 -7.34 0.07
CA ILE A 292 -24.39 -8.27 0.96
C ILE A 292 -25.60 -8.81 0.20
N VAL A 293 -25.63 -10.12 -0.04
CA VAL A 293 -26.80 -10.78 -0.63
C VAL A 293 -27.71 -11.23 0.48
N CYS A 294 -28.98 -10.86 0.34
CA CYS A 294 -30.03 -11.10 1.31
C CYS A 294 -31.21 -11.79 0.64
N SER A 295 -31.94 -12.56 1.42
CA SER A 295 -33.34 -12.86 1.17
C SER A 295 -34.19 -12.24 2.28
N PRO A 296 -35.53 -12.19 2.17
CA PRO A 296 -36.37 -11.43 3.08
C PRO A 296 -36.10 -11.80 4.55
N GLY A 297 -35.57 -10.84 5.32
CA GLY A 297 -35.26 -11.02 6.74
C GLY A 297 -33.97 -11.78 7.06
N GLN A 298 -33.13 -12.15 6.07
CA GLN A 298 -31.87 -12.85 6.33
C GLN A 298 -30.75 -12.50 5.33
N ILE A 299 -29.53 -12.40 5.85
CA ILE A 299 -28.32 -12.34 5.02
C ILE A 299 -27.96 -13.77 4.63
N ILE A 300 -27.72 -14.01 3.34
CA ILE A 300 -27.33 -15.32 2.82
C ILE A 300 -25.86 -15.37 2.43
N TRP A 301 -25.25 -14.23 2.08
CA TRP A 301 -23.87 -14.17 1.65
C TRP A 301 -23.22 -12.80 1.85
N VAL A 302 -22.03 -12.81 2.43
CA VAL A 302 -21.08 -11.69 2.38
C VAL A 302 -20.13 -11.94 1.21
N VAL A 303 -20.34 -11.24 0.08
CA VAL A 303 -19.69 -11.55 -1.20
C VAL A 303 -18.17 -11.49 -1.08
N GLY A 304 -17.49 -12.52 -1.58
CA GLY A 304 -16.03 -12.65 -1.47
C GLY A 304 -15.54 -13.18 -0.13
N TYR A 305 -16.43 -13.37 0.86
CA TYR A 305 -16.03 -13.82 2.19
C TYR A 305 -16.72 -15.11 2.60
N ARG A 306 -18.03 -15.09 2.85
CA ARG A 306 -18.66 -16.17 3.63
C ARG A 306 -20.17 -16.23 3.48
N ILE A 307 -20.69 -17.43 3.24
CA ILE A 307 -22.13 -17.72 3.18
C ILE A 307 -22.71 -17.94 4.58
N ASP A 308 -24.04 -17.80 4.70
CA ASP A 308 -24.79 -18.20 5.88
C ASP A 308 -24.91 -19.74 5.95
N ASP A 309 -24.77 -20.33 7.14
CA ASP A 309 -24.81 -21.78 7.37
C ASP A 309 -26.17 -22.38 7.00
N ARG A 310 -27.25 -21.60 7.15
CA ARG A 310 -28.63 -22.04 6.92
C ARG A 310 -29.01 -22.09 5.45
N VAL A 311 -28.12 -21.74 4.53
CA VAL A 311 -28.34 -21.85 3.08
C VAL A 311 -27.30 -22.74 2.42
N LYS A 312 -26.51 -23.47 3.22
CA LYS A 312 -25.46 -24.33 2.70
C LYS A 312 -26.04 -25.50 1.92
N VAL A 313 -25.32 -25.91 0.89
CA VAL A 313 -25.59 -27.17 0.18
C VAL A 313 -25.26 -28.32 1.14
N THR A 314 -26.26 -29.16 1.45
CA THR A 314 -26.11 -30.36 2.30
C THR A 314 -26.14 -31.62 1.44
N GLU A 315 -26.26 -32.84 1.97
CA GLU A 315 -26.53 -34.06 1.17
C GLU A 315 -27.97 -34.17 0.65
N GLY A 316 -28.91 -33.47 1.28
CA GLY A 316 -30.33 -33.48 0.90
C GLY A 316 -30.71 -32.47 -0.19
N THR A 317 -29.85 -31.51 -0.50
CA THR A 317 -30.12 -30.46 -1.50
C THR A 317 -30.29 -31.06 -2.90
N THR A 318 -31.39 -30.77 -3.58
CA THR A 318 -31.68 -31.23 -4.95
C THR A 318 -31.35 -30.17 -6.01
N GLU A 319 -31.65 -28.91 -5.71
CA GLU A 319 -31.45 -27.75 -6.57
C GLU A 319 -30.47 -26.77 -5.91
N ILE A 320 -29.44 -26.38 -6.66
CA ILE A 320 -28.38 -25.49 -6.20
C ILE A 320 -28.53 -24.16 -6.92
N LEU A 321 -28.62 -23.08 -6.17
CA LEU A 321 -28.46 -21.74 -6.70
C LEU A 321 -26.98 -21.38 -6.70
N ARG A 322 -26.43 -21.09 -7.87
CA ARG A 322 -25.07 -20.56 -8.03
C ARG A 322 -25.14 -19.08 -8.36
N LEU A 323 -24.52 -18.26 -7.51
CA LEU A 323 -24.34 -16.83 -7.78
C LEU A 323 -22.88 -16.53 -8.10
N GLU A 324 -22.67 -15.74 -9.14
CA GLU A 324 -21.35 -15.27 -9.56
C GLU A 324 -21.36 -13.74 -9.72
N PHE A 325 -20.47 -13.06 -9.00
CA PHE A 325 -20.26 -11.63 -9.06
C PHE A 325 -19.03 -11.33 -9.93
N ILE A 326 -19.28 -10.73 -11.09
CA ILE A 326 -18.25 -10.30 -12.05
C ILE A 326 -18.09 -8.79 -11.91
N ARG A 327 -16.84 -8.32 -11.75
CA ARG A 327 -16.54 -6.89 -11.70
C ARG A 327 -16.60 -6.32 -13.11
N LEU A 328 -17.29 -5.20 -13.27
CA LEU A 328 -17.26 -4.40 -14.49
C LEU A 328 -16.15 -3.36 -14.31
N VAL A 329 -15.11 -3.45 -15.15
CA VAL A 329 -13.93 -2.56 -15.15
C VAL A 329 -14.30 -1.16 -15.62
#